data_AF-A0A2T0WIJ8-F1
#
_entry.id   AF-A0A2T0WIJ8-F1
#
_cell.length_a   1.000
_cell.length_b   1.000
_cell.length_c   1.000
_cell.angle_alpha   90.00
_cell.angle_beta   90.00
_cell.angle_gamma   90.00
#
_symmetry.space_group_name_H-M   'P 1'
#
loop_
_entity.id
_entity.type
_entity.pdbx_description
1 polymer ?
#
loop_
_entity_poly.entity_id
_entity_poly.type
_entity_poly.pdbx_seq_one_letter_code
_entity_poly.pdbx_strand_id
1 'polypeptide(L)'
;MKNEWKNYIALIGIFLIWSACTTENLDDPLPMQNEDSELDTDGIFLLENDEVAEFLRKNPSNQNKLIAQIRQATVKYHDFYAAIDDGYMLEHCVQHPTLGGMGHHVVHMGKIGPFVNATEPGVLLYEPMKNGKMKLVGVEYIVPAGPWDSNPENDGPPMLGDVQFDDHRAMTVDENGDPVNVKGGPPIPHYQLHAWIWKANPSGMYTPFNPNVSCQHTGS
;
A
#
# COMPACT_ATOMS: atom_id res chain seq x y z
N MET A 1 60.84 12.05 41.26
CA MET A 1 60.62 13.49 41.54
C MET A 1 59.16 13.78 41.16
N LYS A 2 58.19 13.54 42.05
CA LYS A 2 57.61 14.44 43.07
C LYS A 2 57.00 15.75 42.51
N ASN A 3 55.68 15.86 42.72
CA ASN A 3 54.76 17.02 42.86
C ASN A 3 53.68 17.04 41.76
N GLU A 4 52.46 16.51 41.95
CA GLU A 4 51.35 16.99 42.83
C GLU A 4 51.13 18.51 42.67
N TRP A 5 49.95 19.03 42.30
CA TRP A 5 48.79 19.25 43.18
C TRP A 5 47.45 19.33 42.38
N LYS A 6 46.46 18.51 42.79
CA LYS A 6 45.06 18.80 43.21
C LYS A 6 44.35 20.05 42.65
N ASN A 7 43.06 20.11 42.34
CA ASN A 7 41.84 19.29 42.44
C ASN A 7 40.75 20.06 41.65
N TYR A 8 39.66 19.41 41.22
CA TYR A 8 38.25 19.81 41.43
C TYR A 8 37.31 19.12 40.41
N ILE A 9 36.68 18.05 40.91
CA ILE A 9 35.25 17.77 40.94
C ILE A 9 34.45 17.71 39.61
N ALA A 10 33.98 16.47 39.36
CA ALA A 10 32.83 15.99 38.62
C ALA A 10 31.79 17.00 38.11
N LEU A 11 31.28 16.74 36.90
CA LEU A 11 29.85 16.57 36.66
C LEU A 11 29.60 15.75 35.39
N ILE A 12 28.86 14.66 35.57
CA ILE A 12 28.29 13.80 34.54
C ILE A 12 27.24 14.62 33.78
N GLY A 13 27.42 14.77 32.46
CA GLY A 13 26.45 15.41 31.57
C GLY A 13 26.00 14.42 30.51
N ILE A 14 24.82 13.86 30.72
CA ILE A 14 24.16 12.82 29.92
C ILE A 14 23.93 13.30 28.48
N PHE A 15 24.28 12.44 27.52
CA PHE A 15 23.84 12.48 26.13
C PHE A 15 22.29 12.42 26.10
N LEU A 16 21.64 13.54 25.80
CA LEU A 16 20.21 13.55 25.46
C LEU A 16 20.05 13.93 24.00
N ILE A 17 19.88 12.89 23.19
CA ILE A 17 19.27 12.93 21.87
C ILE A 17 17.82 13.35 22.09
N TRP A 18 17.46 14.58 21.72
CA TRP A 18 16.06 15.01 21.69
C TRP A 18 15.52 14.85 20.26
N SER A 19 15.09 13.63 19.95
CA SER A 19 13.90 13.45 19.12
C SER A 19 12.82 12.97 20.06
N ALA A 20 11.86 13.84 20.36
CA ALA A 20 10.58 13.44 20.91
C ALA A 20 9.58 14.56 20.64
N CYS A 21 8.45 14.18 20.06
CA CYS A 21 7.25 14.98 19.86
C CYS A 21 6.94 15.83 21.09
N THR A 22 6.56 17.09 20.88
CA THR A 22 5.95 17.90 21.93
C THR A 22 4.59 17.29 22.29
N THR A 23 4.35 17.08 23.58
CA THR A 23 3.01 16.86 24.11
C THR A 23 2.23 18.15 24.01
N GLU A 24 1.06 18.11 23.36
CA GLU A 24 0.08 19.19 23.40
C GLU A 24 -0.51 19.27 24.82
N ASN A 25 -0.14 20.33 25.56
CA ASN A 25 -0.75 20.66 26.84
C ASN A 25 -2.09 21.37 26.57
N LEU A 26 -3.20 20.76 26.97
CA LEU A 26 -4.56 21.29 26.80
C LEU A 26 -5.03 22.18 27.96
N ASP A 27 -4.10 22.83 28.68
CA ASP A 27 -4.43 23.57 29.91
C ASP A 27 -4.00 25.04 29.90
N ASP A 28 -3.69 25.65 28.74
CA ASP A 28 -3.52 27.11 28.69
C ASP A 28 -4.90 27.80 28.70
N PRO A 29 -5.24 28.60 29.74
CA PRO A 29 -6.50 29.32 29.75
C PRO A 29 -6.44 30.46 28.74
N LEU A 30 -7.36 30.45 27.77
CA LEU A 30 -7.51 31.51 26.79
C LEU A 30 -7.75 32.87 27.49
N PRO A 31 -7.16 33.97 26.99
CA PRO A 31 -7.36 35.27 27.60
C PRO A 31 -8.81 35.72 27.43
N MET A 32 -9.49 35.94 28.55
CA MET A 32 -10.77 36.65 28.59
C MET A 32 -10.60 38.07 28.08
N GLN A 33 -11.24 38.41 26.96
CA GLN A 33 -11.56 39.78 26.59
C GLN A 33 -13.06 39.98 26.76
N ASN A 34 -13.44 40.92 27.63
CA ASN A 34 -14.82 41.34 27.82
C ASN A 34 -15.16 42.50 26.87
N GLU A 35 -16.35 42.39 26.28
CA GLU A 35 -17.33 43.43 25.96
C GLU A 35 -16.91 44.54 24.97
N ASP A 36 -17.35 44.39 23.71
CA ASP A 36 -18.38 45.25 23.09
C ASP A 36 -18.28 45.21 21.55
N SER A 37 -18.93 44.23 20.93
CA SER A 37 -19.50 44.40 19.59
C SER A 37 -20.67 43.45 19.40
N GLU A 38 -21.81 43.98 18.97
CA GLU A 38 -22.90 43.17 18.42
C GLU A 38 -22.35 42.40 17.22
N LEU A 39 -22.02 41.12 17.43
CA LEU A 39 -21.58 40.22 16.38
C LEU A 39 -22.73 39.27 16.07
N ASP A 40 -23.42 39.67 15.01
CA ASP A 40 -24.38 38.92 14.20
C ASP A 40 -24.33 37.40 14.42
N THR A 41 -25.37 36.87 15.06
CA THR A 41 -25.50 35.43 15.37
C THR A 41 -25.93 34.58 14.18
N ASP A 42 -25.92 35.11 12.96
CA ASP A 42 -26.21 34.33 11.74
C ASP A 42 -25.11 33.33 11.34
N GLY A 43 -24.01 33.26 12.11
CA GLY A 43 -22.87 32.38 11.83
C GLY A 43 -22.49 31.38 12.92
N ILE A 44 -23.22 31.30 14.04
CA ILE A 44 -22.98 30.22 15.02
C ILE A 44 -23.66 28.97 14.48
N PHE A 45 -22.92 28.22 13.66
CA PHE A 45 -23.22 26.83 13.38
C PHE A 45 -22.98 26.07 14.69
N LEU A 46 -24.02 26.03 15.53
CA LEU A 46 -24.09 25.13 16.67
C LEU A 46 -23.76 23.74 16.14
N LEU A 47 -22.61 23.20 16.56
CA LEU A 47 -22.19 21.83 16.29
C LEU A 47 -23.07 20.88 17.11
N GLU A 48 -24.37 20.93 16.87
CA GLU A 48 -25.38 20.08 17.49
C GLU A 48 -25.77 18.93 16.57
N ASN A 49 -24.88 18.57 15.65
CA ASN A 49 -24.89 17.32 14.90
C ASN A 49 -23.48 16.74 14.93
N ASP A 50 -23.26 15.83 15.87
CA ASP A 50 -22.01 15.07 16.06
C ASP A 50 -21.65 14.22 14.82
N GLU A 51 -22.48 14.18 13.77
CA GLU A 51 -22.17 13.46 12.53
C GLU A 51 -20.96 14.06 11.80
N VAL A 52 -20.85 15.38 11.71
CA VAL A 52 -19.73 16.02 10.98
C VAL A 52 -18.44 15.91 11.81
N ALA A 53 -18.52 16.09 13.13
CA ALA A 53 -17.38 15.90 14.01
C ALA A 53 -16.97 14.42 14.12
N GLU A 54 -17.92 13.48 14.11
CA GLU A 54 -17.67 12.04 14.01
C GLU A 54 -17.10 11.68 12.64
N PHE A 55 -17.55 12.29 11.54
CA PHE A 55 -16.99 12.10 10.20
C PHE A 55 -15.56 12.64 10.08
N LEU A 56 -15.27 13.76 10.75
CA LEU A 56 -13.92 14.36 10.81
C LEU A 56 -12.99 13.66 11.81
N ARG A 57 -13.53 12.97 12.84
CA ARG A 57 -12.76 12.16 13.81
C ARG A 57 -12.68 10.67 13.44
N LYS A 58 -13.54 10.15 12.55
CA LYS A 58 -13.48 8.76 12.07
C LYS A 58 -12.32 8.56 11.11
N ASN A 59 -11.26 8.01 11.68
CA ASN A 59 -10.34 7.02 11.11
C ASN A 59 -9.46 7.45 9.92
N PRO A 60 -8.18 7.05 9.85
CA PRO A 60 -7.60 6.76 8.54
C PRO A 60 -8.58 5.80 7.84
N SER A 61 -9.13 6.21 6.68
CA SER A 61 -10.16 5.50 5.90
C SER A 61 -10.11 3.97 6.09
N ASN A 62 -11.25 3.28 6.17
CA ASN A 62 -11.26 1.80 6.25
C ASN A 62 -10.32 1.16 5.22
N GLN A 63 -10.16 1.80 4.05
CA GLN A 63 -9.13 1.47 3.07
C GLN A 63 -7.71 1.52 3.63
N ASN A 64 -7.30 2.60 4.31
CA ASN A 64 -5.99 2.71 4.93
C ASN A 64 -5.74 1.61 5.99
N LYS A 65 -6.77 1.23 6.75
CA LYS A 65 -6.68 0.09 7.69
C LYS A 65 -6.48 -1.22 6.94
N LEU A 66 -7.23 -1.44 5.87
CA LEU A 66 -7.08 -2.60 5.00
C LEU A 66 -5.65 -2.67 4.42
N ILE A 67 -5.15 -1.56 3.86
CA ILE A 67 -3.78 -1.47 3.37
C ILE A 67 -2.75 -1.78 4.46
N ALA A 68 -2.96 -1.31 5.70
CA ALA A 68 -2.10 -1.65 6.82
C ALA A 68 -2.13 -3.16 7.15
N GLN A 69 -3.29 -3.82 7.07
CA GLN A 69 -3.41 -5.27 7.24
C GLN A 69 -2.68 -6.04 6.14
N ILE A 70 -2.80 -5.60 4.88
CA ILE A 70 -2.09 -6.22 3.75
C ILE A 70 -0.57 -6.07 3.94
N ARG A 71 -0.10 -4.89 4.34
CA ARG A 71 1.32 -4.66 4.69
C ARG A 71 1.76 -5.60 5.80
N GLN A 72 0.99 -5.71 6.88
CA GLN A 72 1.33 -6.60 7.99
C GLN A 72 1.40 -8.07 7.58
N ALA A 73 0.48 -8.53 6.72
CA ALA A 73 0.45 -9.89 6.22
C ALA A 73 1.61 -10.21 5.27
N THR A 74 2.09 -9.22 4.52
CA THR A 74 3.10 -9.39 3.45
C THR A 74 4.50 -8.92 3.83
N VAL A 75 4.70 -8.31 5.01
CA VAL A 75 6.00 -7.78 5.44
C VAL A 75 7.11 -8.83 5.46
N LYS A 76 6.76 -10.09 5.77
CA LYS A 76 7.71 -11.22 5.77
C LYS A 76 8.30 -11.47 4.37
N TYR A 77 7.57 -11.14 3.32
CA TYR A 77 8.00 -11.31 1.93
C TYR A 77 8.98 -10.23 1.46
N HIS A 78 9.39 -9.29 2.31
CA HIS A 78 10.62 -8.54 2.05
C HIS A 78 11.85 -9.46 1.98
N ASP A 79 11.80 -10.62 2.64
CA ASP A 79 12.66 -11.75 2.28
C ASP A 79 12.03 -12.51 1.12
N PHE A 80 12.69 -12.48 -0.03
CA PHE A 80 12.23 -13.15 -1.24
C PHE A 80 12.08 -14.66 -1.05
N TYR A 81 12.98 -15.30 -0.31
CA TYR A 81 12.92 -16.75 -0.12
C TYR A 81 11.75 -17.17 0.76
N ALA A 82 11.29 -16.31 1.67
CA ALA A 82 10.06 -16.56 2.42
C ALA A 82 8.82 -16.67 1.51
N ALA A 83 8.80 -15.97 0.37
CA ALA A 83 7.72 -16.14 -0.61
C ALA A 83 7.82 -17.50 -1.33
N ILE A 84 9.04 -17.89 -1.73
CA ILE A 84 9.27 -19.17 -2.42
C ILE A 84 8.93 -20.35 -1.49
N ASP A 85 9.35 -20.30 -0.23
CA ASP A 85 9.06 -21.33 0.77
C ASP A 85 7.55 -21.44 1.07
N ASP A 86 6.81 -20.33 0.97
CA ASP A 86 5.36 -20.29 1.08
C ASP A 86 4.64 -20.75 -0.21
N GLY A 87 5.37 -21.18 -1.25
CA GLY A 87 4.81 -21.74 -2.48
C GLY A 87 4.54 -20.75 -3.60
N TYR A 88 5.06 -19.52 -3.50
CA TYR A 88 5.03 -18.59 -4.63
C TYR A 88 6.09 -18.96 -5.68
N MET A 89 5.76 -18.81 -6.96
CA MET A 89 6.63 -19.13 -8.10
C MET A 89 7.01 -17.86 -8.86
N LEU A 90 8.30 -17.71 -9.17
CA LEU A 90 8.81 -16.57 -9.91
C LEU A 90 8.43 -16.64 -11.39
N GLU A 91 7.73 -15.62 -11.87
CA GLU A 91 7.47 -15.37 -13.29
C GLU A 91 8.36 -14.24 -13.84
N HIS A 92 8.23 -13.97 -15.14
CA HIS A 92 9.00 -12.95 -15.83
C HIS A 92 8.75 -11.52 -15.32
N CYS A 93 9.73 -10.63 -15.52
CA CYS A 93 9.62 -9.22 -15.20
C CYS A 93 8.89 -8.49 -16.32
N VAL A 94 7.86 -7.70 -15.99
CA VAL A 94 7.10 -6.94 -16.98
C VAL A 94 7.40 -5.45 -16.87
N GLN A 95 7.68 -4.82 -18.00
CA GLN A 95 7.93 -3.38 -18.11
C GLN A 95 7.39 -2.83 -19.43
N HIS A 96 6.79 -1.63 -19.36
CA HIS A 96 6.41 -0.85 -20.52
C HIS A 96 7.44 0.26 -20.77
N PRO A 97 7.81 0.56 -22.04
CA PRO A 97 8.83 1.56 -22.36
C PRO A 97 8.58 2.96 -21.77
N THR A 98 7.31 3.34 -21.61
CA THR A 98 6.93 4.70 -21.15
C THR A 98 6.16 4.73 -19.82
N LEU A 99 5.57 3.61 -19.39
CA LEU A 99 4.72 3.59 -18.17
C LEU A 99 5.49 3.09 -16.93
N GLY A 100 6.70 2.56 -17.13
CA GLY A 100 7.50 1.94 -16.07
C GLY A 100 7.26 0.44 -15.95
N GLY A 101 7.65 -0.12 -14.81
CA GLY A 101 7.60 -1.55 -14.53
C GLY A 101 6.39 -1.97 -13.72
N MET A 102 5.98 -3.23 -13.92
CA MET A 102 5.21 -3.98 -12.93
C MET A 102 6.16 -4.75 -11.99
N GLY A 103 7.34 -5.13 -12.52
CA GLY A 103 8.30 -5.98 -11.84
C GLY A 103 8.10 -7.46 -12.17
N HIS A 104 8.81 -8.31 -11.45
CA HIS A 104 8.56 -9.75 -11.44
C HIS A 104 7.26 -10.04 -10.71
N HIS A 105 6.40 -10.83 -11.35
CA HIS A 105 5.22 -11.40 -10.71
C HIS A 105 5.66 -12.68 -10.02
N VAL A 106 5.40 -12.80 -8.72
CA VAL A 106 5.72 -13.99 -7.95
C VAL A 106 4.38 -14.54 -7.48
N VAL A 107 3.96 -15.65 -8.08
CA VAL A 107 2.55 -16.07 -8.15
C VAL A 107 2.31 -17.30 -7.30
N HIS A 108 1.23 -17.30 -6.51
CA HIS A 108 0.75 -18.46 -5.77
C HIS A 108 -0.64 -18.87 -6.25
N MET A 109 -0.71 -19.91 -7.10
CA MET A 109 -1.97 -20.34 -7.73
C MET A 109 -3.06 -20.71 -6.73
N GLY A 110 -2.71 -21.28 -5.57
CA GLY A 110 -3.69 -21.62 -4.52
C GLY A 110 -4.34 -20.42 -3.82
N LYS A 111 -3.86 -19.19 -4.09
CA LYS A 111 -4.41 -17.93 -3.56
C LYS A 111 -5.17 -17.14 -4.63
N ILE A 112 -5.34 -17.73 -5.82
CA ILE A 112 -6.13 -17.18 -6.93
C ILE A 112 -7.39 -18.03 -7.05
N GLY A 113 -8.55 -17.37 -7.04
CA GLY A 113 -9.84 -18.05 -7.10
C GLY A 113 -11.00 -17.06 -7.20
N PRO A 114 -12.26 -17.53 -7.15
CA PRO A 114 -13.45 -16.68 -7.22
C PRO A 114 -13.70 -15.96 -5.88
N PHE A 115 -12.67 -15.39 -5.28
CA PHE A 115 -12.71 -14.71 -4.00
C PHE A 115 -11.63 -13.63 -3.95
N VAL A 116 -11.81 -12.66 -3.04
CA VAL A 116 -10.79 -11.67 -2.71
C VAL A 116 -10.40 -11.86 -1.25
N ASN A 117 -9.17 -12.34 -1.01
CA ASN A 117 -8.58 -12.35 0.32
C ASN A 117 -7.47 -11.30 0.39
N ALA A 118 -7.77 -10.15 0.98
CA ALA A 118 -6.84 -9.03 1.03
C ALA A 118 -5.49 -9.41 1.66
N THR A 119 -5.49 -10.19 2.75
CA THR A 119 -4.26 -10.55 3.46
C THR A 119 -3.50 -11.72 2.83
N GLU A 120 -4.04 -12.34 1.79
CA GLU A 120 -3.40 -13.43 1.06
C GLU A 120 -3.39 -13.15 -0.44
N PRO A 121 -2.59 -12.16 -0.91
CA PRO A 121 -2.53 -11.83 -2.31
C PRO A 121 -2.03 -13.02 -3.14
N GLY A 122 -2.66 -13.23 -4.29
CA GLY A 122 -2.26 -14.26 -5.26
C GLY A 122 -0.93 -13.96 -5.93
N VAL A 123 -0.54 -12.68 -5.99
CA VAL A 123 0.69 -12.24 -6.65
C VAL A 123 1.44 -11.23 -5.77
N LEU A 124 2.74 -11.42 -5.63
CA LEU A 124 3.68 -10.47 -5.05
C LEU A 124 4.50 -9.83 -6.17
N LEU A 125 4.72 -8.52 -6.11
CA LEU A 125 5.47 -7.78 -7.13
C LEU A 125 6.86 -7.44 -6.61
N TYR A 126 7.90 -7.85 -7.35
CA TYR A 126 9.29 -7.60 -6.99
C TYR A 126 10.04 -6.82 -8.06
N GLU A 127 10.81 -5.81 -7.63
CA GLU A 127 11.76 -5.11 -8.46
C GLU A 127 13.15 -5.74 -8.33
N PRO A 128 13.79 -6.13 -9.44
CA PRO A 128 15.17 -6.61 -9.41
C PRO A 128 16.13 -5.45 -9.15
N MET A 129 16.99 -5.60 -8.14
CA MET A 129 17.97 -4.59 -7.75
C MET A 129 19.35 -4.89 -8.35
N LYS A 130 20.17 -3.85 -8.53
CA LYS A 130 21.53 -3.96 -9.09
C LYS A 130 22.45 -4.97 -8.37
N ASN A 131 22.18 -5.27 -7.10
CA ASN A 131 22.95 -6.21 -6.29
C ASN A 131 22.42 -7.65 -6.34
N GLY A 132 21.53 -7.98 -7.29
CA GLY A 132 20.91 -9.29 -7.45
C GLY A 132 19.78 -9.58 -6.44
N LYS A 133 19.46 -8.64 -5.53
CA LYS A 133 18.35 -8.82 -4.59
C LYS A 133 17.01 -8.47 -5.23
N MET A 134 15.95 -9.12 -4.76
CA MET A 134 14.57 -8.83 -5.13
C MET A 134 13.95 -7.92 -4.07
N LYS A 135 13.45 -6.75 -4.48
CA LYS A 135 12.76 -5.82 -3.57
C LYS A 135 11.25 -5.94 -3.75
N LEU A 136 10.54 -6.30 -2.68
CA LEU A 136 9.08 -6.26 -2.67
C LEU A 136 8.58 -4.82 -2.86
N VAL A 137 7.74 -4.59 -3.87
CA VAL A 137 7.24 -3.25 -4.26
C VAL A 137 5.73 -3.12 -4.22
N GLY A 138 4.99 -4.23 -4.34
CA GLY A 138 3.54 -4.24 -4.34
C GLY A 138 2.97 -5.64 -4.28
N VAL A 139 1.66 -5.72 -4.42
CA VAL A 139 0.90 -6.97 -4.52
C VAL A 139 -0.10 -6.84 -5.66
N GLU A 140 -0.57 -7.97 -6.16
CA GLU A 140 -1.66 -8.03 -7.13
C GLU A 140 -2.64 -9.15 -6.76
N TYR A 141 -3.90 -8.91 -7.09
CA TYR A 141 -4.99 -9.86 -6.95
C TYR A 141 -5.54 -10.18 -8.33
N ILE A 142 -5.83 -11.46 -8.56
CA ILE A 142 -6.43 -11.96 -9.80
C ILE A 142 -7.65 -12.79 -9.40
N VAL A 143 -8.79 -12.52 -10.03
CA VAL A 143 -10.05 -13.22 -9.80
C VAL A 143 -10.55 -13.75 -11.16
N PRO A 144 -10.56 -15.07 -11.39
CA PRO A 144 -11.12 -15.64 -12.61
C PRO A 144 -12.60 -15.27 -12.76
N ALA A 145 -12.96 -14.65 -13.89
CA ALA A 145 -14.27 -14.03 -14.06
C ALA A 145 -15.39 -15.05 -14.17
N GLY A 146 -15.17 -16.17 -14.87
CA GLY A 146 -16.17 -17.22 -15.04
C GLY A 146 -16.84 -17.68 -13.73
N PRO A 147 -16.07 -18.21 -12.75
CA PRO A 147 -16.64 -18.62 -11.47
C PRO A 147 -17.10 -17.45 -10.59
N TRP A 148 -16.51 -16.25 -10.70
CA TRP A 148 -16.97 -15.06 -9.99
C TRP A 148 -18.36 -14.60 -10.48
N ASP A 149 -18.51 -14.39 -11.79
CA ASP A 149 -19.73 -13.90 -12.43
C ASP A 149 -20.88 -14.92 -12.36
N SER A 150 -20.56 -16.21 -12.16
CA SER A 150 -21.55 -17.28 -12.00
C SER A 150 -22.17 -17.33 -10.60
N ASN A 151 -21.57 -16.65 -9.61
CA ASN A 151 -22.12 -16.61 -8.25
C ASN A 151 -23.19 -15.51 -8.16
N PRO A 152 -24.47 -15.85 -7.90
CA PRO A 152 -25.54 -14.86 -7.80
C PRO A 152 -25.41 -13.89 -6.60
N GLU A 153 -24.54 -14.20 -5.64
CA GLU A 153 -24.24 -13.29 -4.52
C GLU A 153 -23.30 -12.14 -4.91
N ASN A 154 -22.62 -12.27 -6.05
CA ASN A 154 -21.73 -11.23 -6.55
C ASN A 154 -22.52 -10.23 -7.41
N ASP A 155 -22.57 -8.97 -6.96
CA ASP A 155 -23.17 -7.87 -7.71
C ASP A 155 -22.08 -6.98 -8.31
N GLY A 156 -21.60 -7.38 -9.50
CA GLY A 156 -20.57 -6.67 -10.25
C GLY A 156 -19.12 -7.16 -10.01
N PRO A 157 -18.13 -6.37 -10.43
CA PRO A 157 -16.72 -6.72 -10.29
C PRO A 157 -16.29 -6.84 -8.81
N PRO A 158 -15.25 -7.64 -8.52
CA PRO A 158 -14.68 -7.71 -7.18
C PRO A 158 -14.17 -6.36 -6.70
N MET A 159 -14.16 -6.20 -5.37
CA MET A 159 -13.69 -5.00 -4.67
C MET A 159 -12.59 -5.35 -3.67
N LEU A 160 -11.56 -4.51 -3.55
CA LEU A 160 -10.57 -4.54 -2.47
C LEU A 160 -10.83 -3.35 -1.54
N GLY A 161 -11.70 -3.57 -0.55
CA GLY A 161 -12.27 -2.48 0.24
C GLY A 161 -13.12 -1.58 -0.66
N ASP A 162 -12.74 -0.32 -0.79
CA ASP A 162 -13.49 0.68 -1.58
C ASP A 162 -13.03 0.75 -3.06
N VAL A 163 -12.11 -0.13 -3.48
CA VAL A 163 -11.47 -0.08 -4.81
C VAL A 163 -11.94 -1.24 -5.68
N GLN A 164 -12.57 -0.91 -6.81
CA GLN A 164 -12.99 -1.89 -7.81
C GLN A 164 -11.80 -2.44 -8.59
N PHE A 165 -11.86 -3.73 -8.95
CA PHE A 165 -10.88 -4.36 -9.82
C PHE A 165 -11.04 -3.92 -11.28
N ASP A 166 -9.94 -3.97 -12.03
CA ASP A 166 -9.91 -3.73 -13.47
C ASP A 166 -10.52 -4.92 -14.23
N ASP A 167 -11.38 -4.63 -15.20
CA ASP A 167 -12.01 -5.65 -16.05
C ASP A 167 -11.07 -6.11 -17.17
N HIS A 168 -10.59 -7.35 -17.05
CA HIS A 168 -9.73 -8.06 -18.01
C HIS A 168 -10.48 -9.28 -18.59
N ARG A 169 -11.78 -9.19 -18.84
CA ARG A 169 -12.56 -10.32 -19.39
C ARG A 169 -12.45 -10.45 -20.92
N ALA A 170 -12.06 -9.38 -21.60
CA ALA A 170 -11.94 -9.37 -23.05
C ALA A 170 -10.74 -10.20 -23.53
N MET A 171 -11.02 -11.19 -24.37
CA MET A 171 -10.03 -12.07 -24.98
C MET A 171 -9.93 -11.80 -26.48
N THR A 172 -8.74 -12.03 -27.03
CA THR A 172 -8.47 -12.05 -28.47
C THR A 172 -7.52 -13.21 -28.79
N VAL A 173 -7.06 -13.29 -30.04
CA VAL A 173 -6.03 -14.25 -30.46
C VAL A 173 -4.81 -13.50 -30.96
N ASP A 174 -3.62 -14.03 -30.69
CA ASP A 174 -2.38 -13.48 -31.22
C ASP A 174 -2.13 -13.91 -32.68
N GLU A 175 -0.95 -13.57 -33.21
CA GLU A 175 -0.55 -13.91 -34.59
C GLU A 175 -0.44 -15.42 -34.86
N ASN A 176 -0.25 -16.24 -33.82
CA ASN A 176 -0.17 -17.69 -33.91
C ASN A 176 -1.54 -18.35 -33.71
N GLY A 177 -2.58 -17.57 -33.40
CA GLY A 177 -3.92 -18.05 -33.09
C GLY A 177 -4.10 -18.46 -31.63
N ASP A 178 -3.14 -18.15 -30.75
CA ASP A 178 -3.21 -18.48 -29.33
C ASP A 178 -4.08 -17.45 -28.59
N PRO A 179 -4.96 -17.87 -27.66
CA PRO A 179 -5.78 -16.94 -26.88
C PRO A 179 -4.93 -16.04 -26.00
N VAL A 180 -5.16 -14.73 -26.09
CA VAL A 180 -4.48 -13.72 -25.26
C VAL A 180 -5.48 -12.73 -24.69
N ASN A 181 -5.15 -12.16 -23.54
CA ASN A 181 -5.96 -11.10 -22.94
C ASN A 181 -5.72 -9.76 -23.64
N VAL A 182 -6.80 -9.04 -23.98
CA VAL A 182 -6.70 -7.75 -24.68
C VAL A 182 -5.93 -6.69 -23.87
N LYS A 183 -5.95 -6.78 -22.55
CA LYS A 183 -5.30 -5.84 -21.64
C LYS A 183 -4.05 -6.41 -20.94
N GLY A 184 -3.61 -7.60 -21.36
CA GLY A 184 -2.52 -8.34 -20.71
C GLY A 184 -2.97 -9.10 -19.45
N GLY A 185 -2.01 -9.73 -18.78
CA GLY A 185 -2.27 -10.68 -17.69
C GLY A 185 -2.47 -12.11 -18.22
N PRO A 186 -2.97 -13.03 -17.37
CA PRO A 186 -3.22 -14.42 -17.76
C PRO A 186 -4.15 -14.54 -18.98
N PRO A 187 -3.97 -15.57 -19.84
CA PRO A 187 -4.76 -15.79 -21.06
C PRO A 187 -6.14 -16.40 -20.77
N ILE A 188 -6.85 -15.85 -19.78
CA ILE A 188 -8.20 -16.21 -19.38
C ILE A 188 -9.01 -14.94 -19.10
N PRO A 189 -10.35 -14.96 -19.19
CA PRO A 189 -11.17 -13.87 -18.69
C PRO A 189 -11.02 -13.72 -17.16
N HIS A 190 -10.59 -12.56 -16.68
CA HIS A 190 -10.38 -12.31 -15.26
C HIS A 190 -10.63 -10.84 -14.88
N TYR A 191 -10.66 -10.59 -13.58
CA TYR A 191 -10.47 -9.28 -12.99
C TYR A 191 -9.09 -9.25 -12.34
N GLN A 192 -8.43 -8.09 -12.35
CA GLN A 192 -7.17 -7.91 -11.64
C GLN A 192 -7.08 -6.56 -10.94
N LEU A 193 -6.26 -6.47 -9.91
CA LEU A 193 -5.98 -5.21 -9.23
C LEU A 193 -4.55 -5.20 -8.71
N HIS A 194 -3.78 -4.24 -9.19
CA HIS A 194 -2.46 -3.93 -8.65
C HIS A 194 -2.61 -3.06 -7.40
N ALA A 195 -1.76 -3.27 -6.39
CA ALA A 195 -1.72 -2.42 -5.21
C ALA A 195 -0.26 -2.13 -4.79
N TRP A 196 0.16 -0.89 -5.01
CA TRP A 196 1.50 -0.38 -4.71
C TRP A 196 1.67 -0.04 -3.23
N ILE A 197 1.62 -1.07 -2.37
CA ILE A 197 1.64 -0.90 -0.91
C ILE A 197 3.05 -0.67 -0.34
N TRP A 198 4.12 -1.04 -1.05
CA TRP A 198 5.51 -0.94 -0.55
C TRP A 198 6.35 0.12 -1.26
N LYS A 199 6.09 0.39 -2.54
CA LYS A 199 6.74 1.44 -3.32
C LYS A 199 5.70 2.39 -3.88
N ALA A 200 5.77 3.66 -3.49
CA ALA A 200 4.84 4.68 -3.97
C ALA A 200 4.82 4.74 -5.50
N ASN A 201 3.62 4.90 -6.07
CA ASN A 201 3.41 5.06 -7.49
C ASN A 201 2.84 6.45 -7.79
N PRO A 202 3.59 7.32 -8.49
CA PRO A 202 3.11 8.66 -8.84
C PRO A 202 1.92 8.66 -9.81
N SER A 203 1.72 7.57 -10.56
CA SER A 203 0.55 7.41 -11.43
C SER A 203 -0.72 7.00 -10.67
N GLY A 204 -0.58 6.54 -9.43
CA GLY A 204 -1.67 6.12 -8.57
C GLY A 204 -1.41 4.76 -7.90
N MET A 205 -1.94 4.58 -6.68
CA MET A 205 -1.68 3.39 -5.87
C MET A 205 -2.18 2.07 -6.51
N TYR A 206 -3.17 2.14 -7.40
CA TYR A 206 -3.78 0.95 -8.01
C TYR A 206 -3.59 0.87 -9.53
N THR A 207 -2.76 1.73 -10.13
CA THR A 207 -2.51 1.65 -11.58
C THR A 207 -1.63 0.45 -11.91
N PRO A 208 -1.79 -0.22 -13.07
CA PRO A 208 -1.04 -1.44 -13.38
C PRO A 208 0.48 -1.25 -13.44
N PHE A 209 0.95 -0.13 -14.00
CA PHE A 209 2.39 0.17 -14.11
C PHE A 209 2.83 1.23 -13.10
N ASN A 210 4.08 1.14 -12.63
CA ASN A 210 4.73 2.14 -11.80
C ASN A 210 5.97 2.72 -12.49
N PRO A 211 5.99 4.03 -12.82
CA PRO A 211 7.13 4.70 -13.47
C PRO A 211 8.45 4.57 -12.72
N ASN A 212 8.38 4.35 -11.39
CA ASN A 212 9.56 4.20 -10.57
C ASN A 212 10.11 2.78 -10.52
N VAL A 213 9.39 1.76 -11.02
CA VAL A 213 9.83 0.35 -11.05
C VAL A 213 10.54 0.06 -12.37
N SER A 214 11.63 -0.70 -12.32
CA SER A 214 12.41 -1.08 -13.50
C SER A 214 12.75 -2.57 -13.54
N CYS A 215 12.77 -3.17 -14.73
CA CYS A 215 13.22 -4.55 -14.98
C CYS A 215 14.68 -4.63 -15.46
N GLN A 216 15.43 -3.51 -15.45
CA GLN A 216 16.77 -3.43 -16.02
C GLN A 216 17.81 -4.40 -15.41
N HIS A 217 17.58 -4.86 -14.18
CA HIS A 217 18.49 -5.76 -13.47
C HIS A 217 18.02 -7.23 -13.45
N THR A 218 17.10 -7.60 -14.34
CA THR A 218 16.67 -8.99 -14.49
C THR A 218 17.86 -9.83 -14.98
N GLY A 219 18.25 -10.88 -14.22
CA GLY A 219 19.34 -11.79 -14.58
C GLY A 219 20.76 -11.29 -14.27
N SER A 220 20.90 -10.28 -13.39
CA SER A 220 22.19 -9.80 -12.85
C SER A 220 22.69 -10.62 -11.67
#